data_AF-A0A5M9JD37-F1
#
_entry.id   AF-A0A5M9JD37-F1
#
_cell.length_a   1.000
_cell.length_b   1.000
_cell.length_c   1.000
_cell.angle_alpha   90.00
_cell.angle_beta   90.00
_cell.angle_gamma   90.00
#
_symmetry.space_group_name_H-M   'P 1'
#
loop_
_entity.id
_entity.type
_entity.pdbx_description
1 polymer ?
#
loop_
_entity_poly.entity_id
_entity_poly.type
_entity_poly.pdbx_seq_one_letter_code
_entity_poly.pdbx_strand_id
1 'polypeptide(L)'
;MVKVGDSIPTVELAEGNPGKVFVVSVNDAFVTNAWGKSLDPEKKSGIRFLGDQDGSFTRAWDLEFDAAPLLGTNRSKRYAIVIEGGKVKSVNVEPDNIGHTVSGADKILGE
;
A
#
# COMPACT_ATOMS: atom_id res chain seq x y z
N MET A 1 19.44 10.73 -4.91
CA MET A 1 19.03 11.62 -3.81
C MET A 1 18.24 12.76 -4.42
N VAL A 2 16.90 12.68 -4.37
CA VAL A 2 16.01 13.75 -4.86
C VAL A 2 15.95 14.83 -3.78
N LYS A 3 16.23 16.08 -4.14
CA LYS A 3 16.16 17.23 -3.22
C LYS A 3 14.73 17.76 -3.14
N VAL A 4 14.32 18.17 -1.95
CA VAL A 4 13.01 18.78 -1.67
C VAL A 4 13.00 20.19 -2.30
N GLY A 5 12.06 20.47 -3.21
CA GLY A 5 11.84 21.83 -3.75
C GLY A 5 11.49 21.92 -5.24
N ASP A 6 11.76 20.90 -6.06
CA ASP A 6 11.45 20.97 -7.49
C ASP A 6 9.99 20.61 -7.76
N SER A 7 9.22 21.53 -8.37
CA SER A 7 7.87 21.26 -8.85
C SER A 7 7.89 20.15 -9.89
N ILE A 8 7.20 19.06 -9.59
CA ILE A 8 7.18 17.84 -10.40
C ILE A 8 6.22 18.04 -11.57
N PRO A 9 6.61 17.73 -12.83
CA PRO A 9 5.67 17.74 -13.95
C PRO A 9 4.54 16.74 -13.69
N THR A 10 3.30 17.22 -13.77
CA THR A 10 2.08 16.42 -13.66
C THR A 10 2.02 15.43 -14.82
N VAL A 11 1.91 14.15 -14.51
CA VAL A 11 1.52 13.11 -15.47
C VAL A 11 0.06 12.79 -15.19
N GLU A 12 -0.79 12.82 -16.20
CA GLU A 12 -2.16 12.34 -16.08
C GLU A 12 -2.13 10.80 -16.11
N LEU A 13 -2.75 10.16 -15.11
CA LEU A 13 -3.06 8.73 -15.19
C LEU A 13 -4.07 8.56 -16.32
N ALA A 14 -3.88 7.56 -17.18
CA ALA A 14 -4.96 7.13 -18.05
C ALA A 14 -6.13 6.67 -17.15
N GLU A 15 -7.29 7.31 -17.30
CA GLU A 15 -8.50 7.00 -16.53
C GLU A 15 -8.77 5.48 -16.54
N GLY A 16 -8.97 4.89 -15.36
CA GLY A 16 -9.40 3.50 -15.19
C GLY A 16 -8.31 2.41 -15.25
N ASN A 17 -7.02 2.73 -15.43
CA ASN A 17 -5.96 1.71 -15.37
C ASN A 17 -4.96 1.98 -14.22
N PRO A 18 -5.01 1.21 -13.11
CA PRO A 18 -4.11 1.41 -11.97
C PRO A 18 -2.66 1.00 -12.24
N GLY A 19 -2.34 0.46 -13.41
CA GLY A 19 -1.02 -0.10 -13.69
C GLY A 19 -0.70 -1.28 -12.78
N LYS A 20 0.46 -1.26 -12.13
CA LYS A 20 0.87 -2.34 -11.21
C LYS A 20 0.36 -2.07 -9.81
N VAL A 21 -0.42 -3.00 -9.28
CA VAL A 21 -0.95 -2.94 -7.91
C VAL A 21 -0.17 -3.86 -6.98
N PHE A 22 0.18 -3.35 -5.81
CA PHE A 22 0.90 -4.07 -4.78
C PHE A 22 0.14 -3.98 -3.45
N VAL A 23 0.06 -5.10 -2.73
CA VAL A 23 -0.43 -5.15 -1.36
C VAL A 23 0.77 -5.42 -0.46
N VAL A 24 1.04 -4.53 0.49
CA VAL A 24 2.13 -4.69 1.46
C VAL A 24 1.52 -4.97 2.82
N SER A 25 2.08 -5.93 3.56
CA SER A 25 1.68 -6.22 4.93
C SER A 25 2.87 -6.56 5.80
N VAL A 26 2.85 -6.14 7.07
CA VAL A 26 3.78 -6.64 8.09
C VAL A 26 3.40 -8.07 8.45
N ASN A 27 3.87 -8.99 7.61
CA ASN A 27 3.73 -10.44 7.67
C ASN A 27 4.93 -11.08 6.95
N ASP A 28 5.23 -12.33 7.27
CA ASP A 28 6.20 -13.10 6.49
C ASP A 28 5.68 -13.38 5.07
N ALA A 29 6.60 -13.75 4.18
CA ALA A 29 6.30 -14.02 2.79
C ALA A 29 5.40 -15.25 2.59
N PHE A 30 5.40 -16.23 3.49
CA PHE A 30 4.61 -17.45 3.36
C PHE A 30 3.13 -17.15 3.60
N VAL A 31 2.81 -16.48 4.70
CA VAL A 31 1.44 -16.03 5.03
C VAL A 31 0.93 -15.08 3.96
N THR A 32 1.74 -14.10 3.55
CA THR A 32 1.35 -13.11 2.54
C THR A 32 1.09 -13.74 1.17
N ASN A 33 1.88 -14.74 0.78
CA ASN A 33 1.66 -15.52 -0.45
C ASN A 33 0.40 -16.40 -0.37
N ALA A 34 0.16 -17.06 0.77
CA ALA A 34 -1.06 -17.86 0.97
C ALA A 34 -2.31 -16.99 0.90
N TRP A 35 -2.27 -15.81 1.52
CA TRP A 35 -3.38 -14.84 1.48
C TRP A 35 -3.65 -14.36 0.06
N GLY A 36 -2.63 -13.94 -0.69
CA GLY A 36 -2.80 -13.55 -2.09
C GLY A 36 -3.42 -14.66 -2.95
N LYS A 37 -2.97 -15.91 -2.79
CA LYS A 37 -3.55 -17.07 -3.48
C LYS A 37 -5.01 -17.35 -3.10
N SER A 38 -5.41 -17.09 -1.85
CA SER A 38 -6.81 -17.29 -1.45
C SER A 38 -7.76 -16.27 -2.08
N LEU A 39 -7.27 -15.06 -2.39
CA LEU A 39 -8.06 -13.99 -2.98
C LEU A 39 -8.07 -14.04 -4.52
N ASP A 40 -6.99 -14.52 -5.12
CA ASP A 40 -6.85 -14.68 -6.58
C ASP A 40 -6.25 -16.05 -6.92
N PRO A 41 -7.01 -17.14 -6.76
CA PRO A 41 -6.51 -18.51 -6.95
C PRO A 41 -6.06 -18.78 -8.39
N GLU A 42 -6.66 -18.07 -9.36
CA GLU A 42 -6.36 -18.19 -10.79
C GLU A 42 -5.26 -17.24 -11.26
N LYS A 43 -4.78 -16.34 -10.39
CA LYS A 43 -3.75 -15.31 -10.67
C LYS A 43 -4.11 -14.38 -11.83
N LYS A 44 -5.39 -14.01 -11.94
CA LYS A 44 -5.91 -13.16 -13.04
C LYS A 44 -5.76 -11.66 -12.76
N SER A 45 -5.69 -11.25 -11.50
CA SER A 45 -5.67 -9.83 -11.12
C SER A 45 -4.35 -9.13 -11.43
N GLY A 46 -3.24 -9.87 -11.46
CA GLY A 46 -1.90 -9.30 -11.55
C GLY A 46 -1.43 -8.56 -10.27
N ILE A 47 -2.23 -8.56 -9.21
CA ILE A 47 -1.91 -7.92 -7.92
C ILE A 47 -0.80 -8.71 -7.22
N ARG A 48 0.23 -8.01 -6.75
CA ARG A 48 1.35 -8.63 -6.02
C ARG A 48 1.26 -8.38 -4.53
N PHE A 49 1.26 -9.46 -3.75
CA PHE A 49 1.29 -9.41 -2.30
C PHE A 49 2.75 -9.51 -1.81
N LEU A 50 3.19 -8.56 -0.99
CA LEU A 50 4.56 -8.38 -0.51
C LEU A 50 4.58 -8.43 1.03
N GLY A 51 5.38 -9.34 1.58
CA GLY A 51 5.59 -9.42 3.02
C GLY A 51 6.71 -8.47 3.47
N ASP A 52 6.39 -7.57 4.39
CA ASP A 52 7.32 -6.67 5.09
C ASP A 52 7.59 -7.22 6.49
N GLN A 53 8.24 -8.39 6.55
CA GLN A 53 8.29 -9.22 7.75
C GLN A 53 8.85 -8.51 8.99
N ASP A 54 9.89 -7.70 8.80
CA ASP A 54 10.50 -6.94 9.89
C ASP A 54 9.89 -5.55 10.08
N GLY A 55 8.96 -5.13 9.22
CA GLY A 55 8.33 -3.81 9.23
C GLY A 55 9.26 -2.68 8.73
N SER A 56 10.40 -2.99 8.13
CA SER A 56 11.38 -1.98 7.71
C SER A 56 10.83 -1.04 6.64
N PHE A 57 10.04 -1.55 5.69
CA PHE A 57 9.36 -0.70 4.71
C PHE A 57 8.32 0.18 5.42
N THR A 58 7.47 -0.41 6.23
CA THR A 58 6.40 0.29 6.96
C THR A 58 6.94 1.43 7.82
N ARG A 59 8.02 1.20 8.58
CA ARG A 59 8.67 2.24 9.40
C ARG A 59 9.38 3.30 8.57
N ALA A 60 9.96 2.96 7.41
CA ALA A 60 10.57 3.95 6.52
C ALA A 60 9.55 4.99 6.00
N TRP A 61 8.26 4.66 6.02
CA TRP A 61 7.17 5.54 5.65
C TRP A 61 6.44 6.19 6.83
N ASP A 62 6.85 5.92 8.07
CA ASP A 62 6.14 6.35 9.29
C ASP A 62 4.67 5.85 9.36
N LEU A 63 4.45 4.65 8.81
CA LEU A 63 3.14 4.00 8.73
C LEU A 63 2.99 2.84 9.70
N GLU A 64 3.86 2.72 10.70
CA GLU A 64 3.71 1.74 11.77
C GLU A 64 2.69 2.24 12.81
N PHE A 65 1.87 1.34 13.36
CA PHE A 65 1.07 1.61 14.55
C PHE A 65 1.18 0.48 15.56
N ASP A 66 0.96 0.82 16.84
CA ASP A 66 0.96 -0.16 17.93
C ASP A 66 -0.27 -1.06 17.81
N ALA A 67 -0.01 -2.28 17.36
CA ALA A 67 -0.96 -3.36 17.26
C ALA A 67 -0.50 -4.61 18.02
N ALA A 68 0.67 -4.54 18.66
CA ALA A 68 1.29 -5.68 19.32
C ALA A 68 0.39 -6.33 20.39
N PRO A 69 -0.39 -5.57 21.20
CA PRO A 69 -1.31 -6.17 22.16
C PRO A 69 -2.37 -7.10 21.55
N LEU A 70 -2.71 -6.93 20.27
CA LEU A 70 -3.74 -7.72 19.58
C LEU A 70 -3.15 -8.71 18.57
N LEU A 71 -2.06 -8.34 17.90
CA LEU A 71 -1.54 -9.03 16.72
C LEU A 71 -0.11 -9.55 16.89
N GLY A 72 0.45 -9.47 18.10
CA GLY A 72 1.77 -9.98 18.48
C GLY A 72 2.94 -9.05 18.13
N THR A 73 2.83 -8.25 17.07
CA THR A 73 3.79 -7.22 16.68
C THR A 73 3.08 -5.95 16.24
N ASN A 74 3.81 -4.84 16.16
CA ASN A 74 3.35 -3.66 15.45
C ASN A 74 3.04 -4.00 13.99
N ARG A 75 2.10 -3.26 13.41
CA ARG A 75 1.62 -3.49 12.04
C ARG A 75 1.63 -2.20 11.24
N SER A 76 1.45 -2.36 9.94
CA SER A 76 1.19 -1.25 9.03
C SER A 76 -0.21 -0.69 9.26
N LYS A 77 -0.32 0.63 9.39
CA LYS A 77 -1.58 1.36 9.21
C LYS A 77 -2.17 0.95 7.85
N ARG A 78 -3.49 1.05 7.70
CA ARG A 78 -4.12 0.95 6.38
C ARG A 78 -3.95 2.25 5.62
N TYR A 79 -3.47 2.14 4.40
CA TYR A 79 -3.27 3.27 3.51
C TYR A 79 -3.31 2.84 2.05
N ALA A 80 -3.38 3.82 1.15
CA ALA A 80 -3.05 3.67 -0.26
C ALA A 80 -2.01 4.72 -0.66
N ILE A 81 -1.04 4.32 -1.49
CA ILE A 81 -0.01 5.21 -2.05
C ILE A 81 -0.11 5.13 -3.57
N VAL A 82 -0.27 6.28 -4.22
CA VAL A 82 -0.23 6.39 -5.68
C VAL A 82 1.16 6.88 -6.10
N ILE A 83 1.80 6.14 -6.99
CA ILE A 83 3.15 6.44 -7.49
C ILE A 83 3.10 6.64 -9.00
N GLU A 84 3.61 7.77 -9.46
CA GLU A 84 3.71 8.14 -10.87
C GLU A 84 5.13 8.60 -11.20
N GLY A 85 5.71 8.05 -12.27
CA GLY A 85 7.09 8.40 -12.67
C GLY A 85 8.13 8.15 -11.57
N GLY A 86 7.89 7.18 -10.69
CA GLY A 86 8.77 6.89 -9.55
C GLY A 86 8.69 7.90 -8.41
N LYS A 87 7.69 8.79 -8.41
CA LYS A 87 7.44 9.78 -7.36
C LYS A 87 6.06 9.56 -6.74
N VAL A 88 5.94 9.90 -5.47
CA VAL A 88 4.67 9.83 -4.74
C VAL A 88 3.75 10.93 -5.24
N LYS A 89 2.55 10.57 -5.69
CA LYS A 89 1.49 11.51 -6.04
C LYS A 89 0.55 11.76 -4.87
N SER A 90 0.10 10.69 -4.20
CA SER A 90 -0.78 10.78 -3.04
C SER A 90 -0.47 9.68 -2.03
N VAL A 91 -0.79 9.99 -0.77
CA VAL A 91 -0.77 9.06 0.34
C VAL A 91 -2.07 9.25 1.10
N ASN A 92 -2.88 8.20 1.17
CA ASN A 92 -4.20 8.21 1.76
C ASN A 92 -4.18 7.27 2.97
N VAL A 93 -3.87 7.80 4.15
CA VAL A 93 -3.79 7.03 5.40
C VAL A 93 -5.11 7.10 6.14
N GLU A 94 -5.60 5.95 6.62
CA GLU A 94 -6.82 5.90 7.41
C GLU A 94 -6.62 6.63 8.76
N PRO A 95 -7.57 7.49 9.17
CA PRO A 95 -7.42 8.34 10.36
C PRO A 95 -7.37 7.55 11.67
N ASP A 96 -7.98 6.36 11.69
CA ASP A 96 -8.00 5.44 12.82
C ASP A 96 -6.98 4.29 12.67
N ASN A 97 -6.11 4.37 11.66
CA ASN A 97 -5.13 3.37 11.25
C ASN A 97 -5.69 2.06 10.64
N ILE A 98 -6.97 1.74 10.79
CA ILE A 98 -7.50 0.40 10.50
C ILE A 98 -8.75 0.38 9.61
N GLY A 99 -9.46 1.51 9.52
CA GLY A 99 -10.70 1.71 8.78
C GLY A 99 -10.55 1.48 7.29
N HIS A 100 -11.61 1.68 6.51
CA HIS A 100 -11.59 1.51 5.06
C HIS A 100 -12.45 2.59 4.41
N THR A 101 -11.86 3.77 4.28
CA THR A 101 -12.49 4.96 3.71
C THR A 101 -11.58 5.56 2.64
N VAL A 102 -10.59 6.35 3.03
CA VAL A 102 -9.70 7.09 2.14
C VAL A 102 -8.72 6.20 1.37
N SER A 103 -8.43 5.00 1.86
CA SER A 103 -7.55 4.03 1.19
C SER A 103 -8.29 3.05 0.27
N GLY A 104 -9.62 3.14 0.17
CA GLY A 104 -10.43 2.22 -0.63
C GLY A 104 -10.20 2.40 -2.14
N ALA A 105 -10.31 1.31 -2.91
CA ALA A 105 -10.08 1.34 -4.37
C ALA A 105 -10.95 2.39 -5.08
N ASP A 106 -12.22 2.50 -4.73
CA ASP A 106 -13.15 3.48 -5.31
C ASP A 106 -12.70 4.93 -5.07
N LYS A 107 -12.02 5.19 -3.93
CA LYS A 107 -11.44 6.51 -3.64
C LYS A 107 -10.17 6.79 -4.42
N ILE A 108 -9.40 5.76 -4.78
CA ILE A 108 -8.11 5.89 -5.45
C ILE A 108 -8.26 5.91 -6.97
N LEU A 109 -9.13 5.07 -7.51
CA LEU A 109 -9.31 4.94 -8.96
C LEU A 109 -10.22 6.01 -9.54
N GLY A 110 -11.02 6.67 -8.70
CA GLY A 110 -12.11 7.51 -9.15
C GLY A 110 -13.24 6.64 -9.72
N GLU A 111 -14.45 6.82 -9.19
CA GLU A 111 -15.65 6.57 -9.98
C GLU A 111 -15.91 7.77 -10.89
#